data_AF-A0A448X891-F1
#
_entry.id   AF-A0A448X891-F1
#
_cell.length_a   1.000
_cell.length_b   1.000
_cell.length_c   1.000
_cell.angle_alpha   90.00
_cell.angle_beta   90.00
_cell.angle_gamma   90.00
#
_symmetry.space_group_name_H-M   'P 1'
#
loop_
_entity.id
_entity.type
_entity.pdbx_description
1 polymer ?
#
loop_
_entity_poly.entity_id
_entity_poly.type
_entity_poly.pdbx_seq_one_letter_code
_entity_poly.pdbx_strand_id
1 'polypeptide(L)'
;LYFRSTLIYFSTYSLAVHNVLYLGSVEVDRLEDAAAVRRAVSQLFAIAANLPRGLTKRTDAAIKVVPGEGITIYDRTRRGFVKKTLRPSQILWCGLDPENREFNDDELKSRGIHDAK
;
A
#
# COMPACT_ATOMS: atom_id res chain seq x y z
N LEU A 1 0.36 4.90 7.52
CA LEU A 1 0.25 3.51 8.03
C LEU A 1 1.64 2.93 8.23
N TYR A 2 2.10 2.82 9.46
CA TYR A 2 3.31 2.06 9.75
C TYR A 2 3.03 0.61 9.41
N PHE A 3 3.61 0.15 8.33
CA PHE A 3 3.74 -1.26 8.03
C PHE A 3 5.25 -1.52 8.03
N ARG A 4 5.70 -2.67 8.50
CA ARG A 4 6.98 -3.26 8.02
C ARG A 4 6.95 -3.59 6.51
N SER A 5 6.00 -3.01 5.77
CA SER A 5 5.51 -3.43 4.47
C SER A 5 4.43 -2.51 3.84
N THR A 6 4.70 -1.22 3.63
CA THR A 6 3.90 -0.31 2.77
C THR A 6 2.42 -0.04 3.11
N LEU A 7 2.11 1.26 3.04
CA LEU A 7 0.83 1.93 3.17
C LEU A 7 -0.24 1.49 2.16
N ILE A 8 -1.48 1.27 2.62
CA ILE A 8 -2.69 1.49 1.80
C ILE A 8 -3.77 2.14 2.69
N TYR A 9 -4.32 3.26 2.23
CA TYR A 9 -5.29 4.12 2.92
C TYR A 9 -6.68 3.45 3.09
N PHE A 10 -7.31 3.59 4.25
CA PHE A 10 -8.78 3.51 4.39
C PHE A 10 -9.32 4.47 5.44
N SER A 11 -10.18 5.39 4.99
CA SER A 11 -11.29 5.91 5.79
C SER A 11 -12.54 5.17 5.33
N THR A 12 -13.09 4.30 6.16
CA THR A 12 -14.54 4.05 6.27
C THR A 12 -14.79 3.06 7.41
N TYR A 13 -15.75 3.41 8.28
CA TYR A 13 -16.32 2.57 9.35
C TYR A 13 -17.20 1.44 8.76
N SER A 14 -16.66 0.64 7.85
CA SER A 14 -17.41 -0.39 7.13
C SER A 14 -16.58 -1.65 6.96
N LEU A 15 -17.21 -2.82 7.05
CA LEU A 15 -16.65 -4.12 6.68
C LEU A 15 -16.38 -4.24 5.16
N ALA A 16 -16.26 -3.12 4.47
CA ALA A 16 -16.11 -3.00 3.03
C ALA A 16 -14.78 -3.57 2.58
N VAL A 17 -14.86 -4.30 1.47
CA VAL A 17 -13.70 -4.69 0.69
C VAL A 17 -13.48 -3.60 -0.35
N HIS A 18 -12.27 -3.09 -0.40
CA HIS A 18 -11.90 -2.00 -1.30
C HIS A 18 -10.79 -2.42 -2.24
N ASN A 19 -10.85 -1.92 -3.47
CA ASN A 19 -9.88 -2.22 -4.52
C ASN A 19 -8.75 -1.20 -4.47
N VAL A 20 -7.52 -1.66 -4.47
CA VAL A 20 -6.33 -0.84 -4.25
C VAL A 20 -5.15 -1.38 -5.01
N LEU A 21 -4.19 -0.50 -5.31
CA LEU A 21 -2.91 -0.89 -5.84
C LEU A 21 -1.93 -1.13 -4.69
N TYR A 22 -1.49 -2.38 -4.51
CA TYR A 22 -0.40 -2.68 -3.60
C TYR A 22 0.93 -2.43 -4.29
N LEU A 23 1.73 -1.51 -3.76
CA LEU A 23 3.01 -1.10 -4.37
C LEU A 23 4.20 -1.98 -3.96
N GLY A 24 4.15 -2.60 -2.78
CA GLY A 24 5.26 -3.40 -2.29
C GLY A 24 5.35 -3.40 -0.79
N SER A 25 6.55 -3.59 -0.24
CA SER A 25 6.82 -3.65 1.20
C SER A 25 8.24 -3.20 1.45
N VAL A 26 8.45 -2.23 2.35
CA VAL A 26 9.78 -1.77 2.74
C VAL A 26 9.90 -1.64 4.25
N GLU A 27 11.12 -1.79 4.75
CA GLU A 27 11.46 -1.55 6.15
C GLU A 27 11.76 -0.07 6.38
N VAL A 28 11.22 0.47 7.47
CA VAL A 28 11.28 1.90 7.83
C VAL A 28 11.98 2.11 9.18
N ASP A 29 12.64 1.08 9.70
CA ASP A 29 13.38 1.09 10.96
C ASP A 29 12.59 1.70 12.13
N ARG A 30 13.28 2.46 13.00
CA ARG A 30 12.76 3.12 14.21
C ARG A 30 12.08 4.48 13.94
N LEU A 31 11.73 4.78 12.70
CA LEU A 31 10.93 5.98 12.43
C LEU A 31 9.54 5.82 13.07
N GLU A 32 8.77 6.89 13.16
CA GLU A 32 7.40 6.84 13.66
C GLU A 32 6.49 7.66 12.75
N ASP A 33 5.19 7.35 12.80
CA ASP A 33 4.12 8.12 12.16
C ASP A 33 4.39 8.51 10.70
N ALA A 34 4.27 9.80 10.40
CA ALA A 34 4.42 10.38 9.07
C ALA A 34 5.86 10.23 8.52
N ALA A 35 6.88 10.23 9.38
CA ALA A 35 8.27 10.13 8.95
C ALA A 35 8.55 8.79 8.27
N ALA A 36 7.98 7.71 8.77
CA ALA A 36 8.11 6.41 8.12
C ALA A 36 7.29 6.26 6.87
N VAL A 37 6.10 6.88 6.81
CA VAL A 37 5.35 6.92 5.55
C VAL A 37 6.20 7.59 4.48
N ARG A 38 6.77 8.75 4.79
CA ARG A 38 7.68 9.47 3.88
C ARG A 38 8.85 8.60 3.44
N ARG A 39 9.50 7.91 4.38
CA ARG A 39 10.62 6.99 4.09
C ARG A 39 10.19 5.85 3.16
N ALA A 40 9.07 5.20 3.48
CA ALA A 40 8.57 4.08 2.70
C ALA A 40 8.24 4.47 1.27
N VAL A 41 7.49 5.57 1.10
CA VAL A 41 7.12 6.10 -0.22
C VAL A 41 8.37 6.46 -1.01
N SER A 42 9.32 7.17 -0.39
CA SER A 42 10.57 7.55 -1.06
C SER A 42 11.39 6.34 -1.53
N GLN A 43 11.46 5.27 -0.72
CA GLN A 43 12.14 4.03 -1.13
C GLN A 43 11.41 3.33 -2.27
N LEU A 44 10.09 3.21 -2.22
CA LEU A 44 9.31 2.59 -3.29
C LEU A 44 9.48 3.35 -4.62
N PHE A 45 9.45 4.68 -4.58
CA PHE A 45 9.65 5.51 -5.77
C PHE A 45 11.08 5.36 -6.31
N ALA A 46 12.09 5.34 -5.43
CA ALA A 46 13.46 5.07 -5.85
C ALA A 46 13.62 3.69 -6.48
N ILE A 47 12.97 2.65 -5.94
CA ILE A 47 12.98 1.31 -6.55
C ILE A 47 12.28 1.32 -7.91
N ALA A 48 11.12 1.97 -8.00
CA ALA A 48 10.37 2.09 -9.25
C ALA A 48 11.20 2.76 -10.36
N ALA A 49 11.92 3.83 -10.03
CA ALA A 49 12.76 4.57 -10.98
C ALA A 49 14.00 3.78 -11.45
N ASN A 50 14.54 2.91 -10.59
CA ASN A 50 15.78 2.18 -10.89
C ASN A 50 15.57 0.79 -11.52
N LEU A 51 14.34 0.27 -11.54
CA LEU A 51 14.03 -1.04 -12.12
C LEU A 51 13.40 -0.88 -13.52
N PRO A 52 13.92 -1.58 -14.55
CA PRO A 52 13.37 -1.49 -15.92
C PRO A 52 11.89 -1.86 -16.04
N ARG A 53 11.35 -2.62 -15.09
CA ARG A 53 9.94 -3.04 -15.02
C ARG A 53 9.19 -2.41 -13.84
N GLY A 54 9.75 -1.36 -13.23
CA GLY A 54 9.20 -0.73 -12.03
C GLY A 54 9.14 -1.65 -10.82
N LEU A 55 8.12 -1.47 -9.98
CA LEU A 55 7.90 -2.25 -8.76
C LEU A 55 7.46 -3.69 -9.07
N THR A 56 8.36 -4.65 -8.90
CA THR A 56 8.12 -6.07 -9.21
C THR A 56 7.05 -6.74 -8.34
N LYS A 57 6.77 -6.20 -7.15
CA LYS A 57 5.73 -6.69 -6.23
C LYS A 57 4.41 -5.94 -6.35
N ARG A 58 4.30 -5.02 -7.32
CA ARG A 58 3.10 -4.23 -7.54
C ARG A 58 1.96 -5.12 -8.01
N THR A 59 0.80 -5.02 -7.40
CA THR A 59 -0.38 -5.83 -7.79
C THR A 59 -1.70 -5.15 -7.48
N ASP A 60 -2.72 -5.45 -8.27
CA ASP A 60 -4.12 -5.16 -7.94
C ASP A 60 -4.53 -6.03 -6.74
N ALA A 61 -4.95 -5.37 -5.67
CA ALA A 61 -5.28 -5.99 -4.41
C ALA A 61 -6.66 -5.56 -3.90
N ALA A 62 -7.28 -6.44 -3.12
CA ALA A 62 -8.44 -6.12 -2.32
C ALA A 62 -8.02 -6.00 -0.86
N ILE A 63 -8.42 -4.94 -0.18
CA ILE A 63 -8.24 -4.82 1.26
C ILE A 63 -9.57 -4.91 1.97
N LYS A 64 -9.58 -5.73 3.02
CA LYS A 64 -10.64 -5.82 4.01
C LYS A 64 -10.11 -5.31 5.34
N VAL A 65 -10.78 -4.32 5.91
CA VAL A 65 -10.50 -3.83 7.27
C VAL A 65 -11.61 -4.33 8.18
N VAL A 66 -11.24 -4.99 9.26
CA VAL A 66 -12.20 -5.49 10.26
C VAL A 66 -11.78 -4.94 11.63
N PRO A 67 -12.58 -4.06 12.24
CA PRO A 67 -12.29 -3.57 13.59
C PRO A 67 -12.08 -4.73 14.56
N GLY A 68 -11.01 -4.69 15.35
CA GLY A 68 -10.65 -5.76 16.29
C GLY A 68 -9.90 -6.96 15.68
N GLU A 69 -10.05 -7.25 14.38
CA GLU A 69 -9.28 -8.33 13.71
C GLU A 69 -8.08 -7.81 12.89
N GLY A 70 -8.13 -6.54 12.46
CA GLY A 70 -7.06 -5.86 11.75
C GLY A 70 -7.30 -5.73 10.24
N ILE A 71 -6.23 -5.83 9.45
CA ILE A 71 -6.25 -5.59 8.00
C ILE A 71 -5.88 -6.86 7.26
N THR A 72 -6.64 -7.21 6.25
CA THR A 72 -6.30 -8.29 5.32
C THR A 72 -6.22 -7.76 3.90
N ILE A 73 -5.13 -8.10 3.22
CA ILE A 73 -4.83 -7.77 1.82
C ILE A 73 -4.88 -9.06 1.02
N TYR A 74 -5.64 -9.07 -0.07
CA TYR A 74 -5.76 -10.16 -1.02
C TYR A 74 -5.19 -9.71 -2.36
N ASP A 75 -4.19 -10.42 -2.87
CA ASP A 75 -3.66 -10.18 -4.22
C ASP A 75 -4.65 -10.79 -5.24
N ARG A 76 -5.22 -9.93 -6.09
CA ARG A 76 -6.22 -10.35 -7.08
C ARG A 76 -5.60 -10.98 -8.31
N THR A 77 -4.35 -10.65 -8.61
CA THR A 77 -3.63 -11.25 -9.73
C THR A 77 -3.12 -12.65 -9.39
N ARG A 78 -3.00 -12.95 -8.09
CA ARG A 78 -2.40 -14.19 -7.55
C ARG A 78 -0.98 -14.45 -8.05
N ARG A 79 -0.25 -13.40 -8.44
CA ARG A 79 1.11 -13.50 -9.00
C ARG A 79 2.21 -13.29 -7.96
N GLY A 80 1.95 -12.53 -6.90
CA GLY A 80 2.96 -12.19 -5.88
C GLY A 80 2.71 -12.87 -4.54
N PHE A 81 1.50 -12.74 -4.01
CA PHE A 81 1.05 -13.44 -2.80
C PHE A 81 -0.41 -13.87 -2.98
N VAL A 82 -1.00 -14.55 -2.00
CA VAL A 82 -2.44 -14.89 -2.04
C VAL A 82 -3.20 -14.03 -1.05
N LYS A 83 -2.68 -13.95 0.18
CA LYS A 83 -3.28 -13.22 1.29
C LYS A 83 -2.21 -12.76 2.26
N LYS A 84 -2.35 -11.56 2.81
CA LYS A 84 -1.54 -11.03 3.91
C LYS A 84 -2.46 -10.45 4.96
N THR A 85 -2.34 -10.92 6.20
CA THR A 85 -3.13 -10.42 7.34
C THR A 85 -2.22 -9.76 8.36
N LEU A 86 -2.67 -8.61 8.85
CA LEU A 86 -2.01 -7.84 9.90
C LEU A 86 -2.97 -7.70 11.06
N ARG A 87 -2.53 -8.18 12.21
CA ARG A 87 -3.27 -8.02 13.46
C ARG A 87 -3.23 -6.56 13.92
N PRO A 88 -4.20 -6.11 14.72
CA PRO A 88 -4.19 -4.75 15.25
C PRO A 88 -2.89 -4.41 15.99
N SER A 89 -2.32 -5.36 16.74
CA SER A 89 -1.04 -5.19 17.45
C SER A 89 0.18 -4.96 16.55
N GLN A 90 0.06 -5.18 15.24
CA GLN A 90 1.12 -4.96 14.26
C GLN A 90 0.98 -3.62 13.53
N ILE A 91 -0.13 -2.91 13.74
CA ILE A 91 -0.45 -1.65 13.06
C ILE A 91 -0.24 -0.53 14.07
N LEU A 92 0.90 0.16 13.96
CA LEU A 92 1.24 1.26 14.87
C LEU A 92 0.69 2.60 14.37
N TRP A 93 0.65 2.81 13.06
CA TRP A 93 0.16 4.05 12.47
C TRP A 93 -0.73 3.77 11.26
N CYS A 94 -1.58 4.73 10.87
CA CYS A 94 -2.38 4.83 9.65
C CYS A 94 -2.46 6.25 9.11
N GLY A 95 -2.24 6.44 7.81
CA GLY A 95 -2.21 7.79 7.23
C GLY A 95 -1.74 7.80 5.78
N LEU A 96 -1.94 8.94 5.13
CA LEU A 96 -1.50 9.27 3.76
C LEU A 96 -0.01 9.64 3.71
N ASP A 97 0.53 9.72 2.50
CA ASP A 97 1.84 10.32 2.29
C ASP A 97 1.81 11.81 2.70
N PRO A 98 2.61 12.25 3.68
CA PRO A 98 2.62 13.65 4.13
C PRO A 98 3.06 14.63 3.03
N GLU A 99 3.68 14.14 1.96
CA GLU A 99 4.09 14.95 0.80
C GLU A 99 3.08 14.87 -0.36
N ASN A 100 1.95 14.17 -0.16
CA ASN A 100 0.86 14.02 -1.13
C ASN A 100 1.34 13.60 -2.54
N ARG A 101 2.33 12.72 -2.62
CA ARG A 101 2.83 12.20 -3.91
C ARG A 101 1.88 11.15 -4.45
N GLU A 102 1.74 11.15 -5.76
CA GLU A 102 0.95 10.16 -6.51
C GLU A 102 1.87 9.14 -7.17
N PHE A 103 1.45 7.86 -7.17
CA PHE A 103 2.18 6.82 -7.88
C PHE A 103 1.65 6.73 -9.31
N ASN A 104 2.42 7.26 -10.26
CA ASN A 104 2.04 7.20 -11.66
C ASN A 104 2.32 5.81 -12.25
N ASP A 105 1.26 5.15 -12.71
CA ASP A 105 1.30 3.81 -13.26
C ASP A 105 0.73 3.81 -14.68
N ASP A 106 1.61 3.86 -15.67
CA ASP A 106 1.22 3.93 -17.08
C ASP A 106 0.35 2.73 -17.51
N GLU A 107 0.54 1.56 -16.87
CA GLU A 107 -0.27 0.37 -17.13
C GLU A 107 -1.69 0.54 -16.59
N LEU A 108 -1.86 1.09 -15.39
CA LEU A 108 -3.19 1.37 -14.83
C LEU A 108 -3.89 2.51 -15.58
N LYS A 109 -3.15 3.54 -15.99
CA LYS A 109 -3.66 4.61 -16.85
C LYS A 109 -4.14 4.07 -18.19
N SER A 110 -3.38 3.16 -18.81
CA SER A 110 -3.81 2.51 -20.06
C SER A 110 -5.06 1.62 -19.89
N ARG A 111 -5.32 1.14 -18.67
CA ARG A 111 -6.54 0.39 -18.30
C ARG A 111 -7.71 1.30 -17.91
N GLY A 112 -7.58 2.62 -18.05
CA GLY A 112 -8.64 3.60 -17.75
C GLY A 112 -8.91 3.80 -16.26
N ILE A 113 -8.02 3.31 -15.39
CA ILE A 113 -8.08 3.59 -13.95
C ILE A 113 -7.38 4.94 -13.77
N HIS A 114 -8.16 6.00 -13.88
CA HIS A 114 -7.70 7.36 -13.63
C HIS A 114 -7.60 7.61 -12.13
N ASP A 115 -6.56 8.32 -11.73
CA ASP A 115 -6.37 8.80 -10.36
C ASP A 115 -7.67 9.45 -9.87
N ALA A 116 -8.15 9.05 -8.68
CA ALA A 116 -9.34 9.64 -8.09
C ALA A 116 -9.01 11.11 -7.75
N LYS A 117 -9.56 12.03 -8.55
CA LYS A 117 -9.54 13.48 -8.28
C LYS A 117 -10.21 13.83 -6.96
#